data_AF-A0A514X361-F1
#
_entry.id   AF-A0A514X361-F1
#
_cell.length_a   1.000
_cell.length_b   1.000
_cell.length_c   1.000
_cell.angle_alpha   90.00
_cell.angle_beta   90.00
_cell.angle_gamma   90.00
#
_symmetry.space_group_name_H-M   'P 1'
#
loop_
_entity.id
_entity.type
_entity.pdbx_description
1 polymer ?
#
loop_
_entity_poly.entity_id
_entity_poly.type
_entity_poly.pdbx_seq_one_letter_code
_entity_poly.pdbx_strand_id
1 'polypeptide(L)'
;MDTKVANGGDDRGASPKEVLLGAICACSGIDVASILKKMRVDLQSLEVNAESDTTQGYPSIFAKVMVDFKVTSPDAKPDQVIKSVDLSMTKYCGVSAMVNPTSPIYYRVFLNGAVIHEAKADFTESLKESEAGHGR
;
A
#
# COMPACT_ATOMS: atom_id res chain seq x y z
N MET A 1 17.64 9.19 -0.15
CA MET A 1 17.19 8.98 -1.54
C MET A 1 18.34 9.33 -2.44
N ASP A 2 18.61 8.55 -3.47
CA ASP A 2 19.74 8.73 -4.38
C ASP A 2 19.39 8.19 -5.78
N THR A 3 20.31 8.26 -6.74
CA THR A 3 20.18 7.62 -8.05
C THR A 3 21.45 6.86 -8.40
N LYS A 4 21.40 6.06 -9.46
CA LYS A 4 22.57 5.31 -9.94
C LYS A 4 23.68 6.27 -10.36
N VAL A 5 24.93 5.80 -10.27
CA VAL A 5 26.12 6.55 -10.72
C VAL A 5 25.99 7.05 -12.16
N ALA A 6 25.37 6.24 -13.05
CA ALA A 6 25.12 6.62 -14.44
C ALA A 6 24.26 7.89 -14.61
N ASN A 7 23.47 8.25 -13.60
CA ASN A 7 22.60 9.42 -13.57
C ASN A 7 23.12 10.52 -12.62
N GLY A 8 24.39 10.44 -12.20
CA GLY A 8 25.05 11.44 -11.35
C GLY A 8 24.80 11.31 -9.84
N GLY A 9 24.30 10.15 -9.37
CA GLY A 9 24.19 9.85 -7.94
C GLY A 9 25.33 8.97 -7.41
N ASP A 10 25.28 8.61 -6.14
CA ASP A 10 26.28 7.75 -5.49
C ASP A 10 25.83 6.29 -5.37
N ASP A 11 24.61 5.96 -5.79
CA ASP A 11 23.96 4.65 -5.60
C ASP A 11 23.95 4.17 -4.14
N ARG A 12 23.83 5.11 -3.20
CA ARG A 12 23.88 4.85 -1.74
C ARG A 12 22.53 4.90 -1.05
N GLY A 13 21.46 5.10 -1.80
CA GLY A 13 20.11 5.16 -1.25
C GLY A 13 19.06 4.78 -2.27
N ALA A 14 17.87 4.45 -1.77
CA ALA A 14 16.72 4.15 -2.61
C ALA A 14 16.41 5.31 -3.56
N SER A 15 16.05 4.96 -4.79
CA SER A 15 15.57 5.89 -5.81
C SER A 15 14.26 6.56 -5.42
N PRO A 16 13.91 7.71 -6.02
CA PRO A 16 12.63 8.36 -5.77
C PRO A 16 11.41 7.43 -5.94
N LYS A 17 11.47 6.54 -6.94
CA LYS A 17 10.41 5.54 -7.20
C LYS A 17 10.35 4.49 -6.08
N GLU A 18 11.49 3.95 -5.66
CA GLU A 18 11.54 2.99 -4.55
C GLU A 18 11.09 3.61 -3.23
N VAL A 19 11.46 4.86 -2.96
CA VAL A 19 10.98 5.61 -1.79
C VAL A 19 9.46 5.81 -1.84
N LEU A 20 8.89 6.09 -3.01
CA LEU A 20 7.44 6.22 -3.17
C LEU A 20 6.71 4.89 -2.93
N LEU A 21 7.24 3.76 -3.43
CA LEU A 21 6.72 2.43 -3.10
C LEU A 21 6.83 2.15 -1.59
N GLY A 22 7.96 2.49 -0.98
CA GLY A 22 8.14 2.42 0.46
C GLY A 22 7.14 3.28 1.24
N ALA A 23 6.78 4.46 0.72
CA ALA A 23 5.78 5.34 1.32
C ALA A 23 4.37 4.74 1.27
N ILE A 24 4.01 4.04 0.18
CA ILE A 24 2.76 3.26 0.09
C ILE A 24 2.76 2.18 1.18
N CYS A 25 3.83 1.38 1.27
CA CYS A 25 3.95 0.34 2.29
C CYS A 25 3.83 0.89 3.71
N ALA A 26 4.54 1.98 4.02
CA ALA A 26 4.52 2.58 5.35
C ALA A 26 3.15 3.17 5.69
N CYS A 27 2.54 3.92 4.77
CA CYS A 27 1.23 4.52 4.99
C CYS A 27 0.16 3.47 5.25
N SER A 28 0.07 2.44 4.39
CA SER A 28 -0.90 1.37 4.58
C SER A 28 -0.58 0.45 5.76
N GLY A 29 0.70 0.20 6.03
CA GLY A 29 1.13 -0.61 7.17
C GLY A 29 0.71 0.00 8.51
N ILE A 30 0.82 1.33 8.65
CA ILE A 30 0.36 2.06 9.84
C ILE A 30 -1.16 1.90 10.03
N ASP A 31 -1.95 2.03 8.95
CA ASP A 31 -3.40 1.84 8.99
C ASP A 31 -3.76 0.42 9.46
N VAL A 32 -3.20 -0.59 8.79
CA VAL A 32 -3.50 -2.01 9.05
C VAL A 32 -3.15 -2.39 10.49
N ALA A 33 -1.94 -2.05 10.95
CA ALA A 33 -1.53 -2.30 12.32
C ALA A 33 -2.46 -1.60 13.34
N SER A 34 -2.84 -0.35 13.05
CA SER A 34 -3.75 0.42 13.92
C SER A 34 -5.15 -0.17 13.97
N ILE A 35 -5.69 -0.66 12.84
CA ILE A 35 -7.02 -1.26 12.75
C ILE A 35 -7.05 -2.62 13.45
N LEU A 36 -6.06 -3.50 13.19
CA LEU A 36 -5.95 -4.80 13.84
C LEU A 36 -5.83 -4.66 15.36
N LYS A 37 -5.05 -3.68 15.84
CA LYS A 37 -4.97 -3.35 17.26
C LYS A 37 -6.33 -2.94 17.84
N LYS A 38 -7.11 -2.12 17.13
CA LYS A 38 -8.48 -1.75 17.55
C LYS A 38 -9.44 -2.95 17.58
N MET A 39 -9.22 -3.92 16.69
CA MET A 39 -9.96 -5.18 16.66
C MET A 39 -9.48 -6.20 17.71
N ARG A 40 -8.48 -5.85 18.54
CA ARG A 40 -7.90 -6.70 19.59
C ARG A 40 -7.29 -8.00 19.05
N VAL A 41 -6.71 -7.95 17.86
CA VAL A 41 -5.92 -9.05 17.28
C VAL A 41 -4.51 -9.02 17.87
N ASP A 42 -3.98 -10.18 18.25
CA ASP A 42 -2.58 -10.33 18.65
C ASP A 42 -1.70 -10.36 17.40
N LEU A 43 -1.18 -9.20 17.00
CA LEU A 43 -0.32 -9.05 15.83
C LEU A 43 1.13 -9.37 16.18
N GLN A 44 1.64 -10.51 15.68
CA GLN A 44 3.03 -10.91 15.88
C GLN A 44 3.96 -10.28 14.84
N SER A 45 3.53 -10.23 13.58
CA SER A 45 4.25 -9.50 12.54
C SER A 45 3.33 -8.99 11.44
N LEU A 46 3.73 -7.85 10.86
CA LEU A 46 3.15 -7.29 9.64
C LEU A 46 4.31 -6.89 8.73
N GLU A 47 4.39 -7.50 7.56
CA GLU A 47 5.31 -7.14 6.50
C GLU A 47 4.49 -6.64 5.30
N VAL A 48 4.88 -5.49 4.75
CA VAL A 48 4.23 -4.88 3.59
C VAL A 48 5.27 -4.65 2.50
N ASN A 49 5.12 -5.32 1.37
CA ASN A 49 6.01 -5.17 0.22
C ASN A 49 5.24 -4.58 -0.96
N ALA A 50 5.87 -3.69 -1.71
CA ALA A 50 5.31 -3.16 -2.93
C ALA A 50 6.30 -3.33 -4.08
N GLU A 51 5.82 -3.84 -5.20
CA GLU A 51 6.58 -3.99 -6.44
C GLU A 51 5.82 -3.35 -7.60
N SER A 52 6.56 -2.92 -8.62
CA SER A 52 5.97 -2.27 -9.77
C SER A 52 6.90 -2.31 -10.98
N ASP A 53 6.32 -2.61 -12.14
CA ASP A 53 6.95 -2.37 -13.43
C ASP A 53 6.78 -0.91 -13.84
N THR A 54 7.71 -0.39 -14.64
CA THR A 54 7.60 0.97 -15.18
C THR A 54 7.18 0.98 -16.64
N THR A 55 6.39 1.97 -17.04
CA THR A 55 6.01 2.16 -18.44
C THR A 55 7.21 2.47 -19.32
N GLN A 56 7.10 2.11 -20.60
CA GLN A 56 8.06 2.49 -21.64
C GLN A 56 7.79 3.93 -22.10
N GLY A 57 8.85 4.70 -22.37
CA GLY A 57 8.76 6.08 -22.84
C GLY A 57 8.77 7.14 -21.73
N TYR A 58 8.48 8.40 -22.10
CA TYR A 58 8.52 9.55 -21.20
C TYR A 58 7.16 10.25 -21.10
N PRO A 59 6.70 10.63 -19.89
CA PRO A 59 7.30 10.30 -18.60
C PRO A 59 7.06 8.82 -18.23
N SER A 60 8.09 8.17 -17.68
CA SER A 60 8.00 6.77 -17.22
C SER A 60 7.41 6.71 -15.81
N ILE A 61 6.21 6.14 -15.69
CA ILE A 61 5.46 5.98 -14.43
C ILE A 61 5.38 4.51 -14.04
N PHE A 62 4.74 4.21 -12.90
CA PHE A 62 4.39 2.83 -12.55
C PHE A 62 3.27 2.32 -13.47
N ALA A 63 3.49 1.19 -14.12
CA ALA A 63 2.49 0.56 -14.98
C ALA A 63 1.40 -0.12 -14.14
N LYS A 64 1.81 -0.82 -13.08
CA LYS A 64 0.95 -1.49 -12.11
C LYS A 64 1.72 -1.67 -10.83
N VAL A 65 1.14 -1.29 -9.70
CA VAL A 65 1.72 -1.55 -8.37
C VAL A 65 1.04 -2.77 -7.76
N MET A 66 1.83 -3.70 -7.24
CA MET A 66 1.36 -4.85 -6.48
C MET A 66 1.82 -4.72 -5.02
N VAL A 67 0.89 -4.75 -4.07
CA VAL A 67 1.19 -4.63 -2.63
C VAL A 67 0.83 -5.92 -1.89
N ASP A 68 1.80 -6.53 -1.22
CA ASP A 68 1.59 -7.73 -0.42
C ASP A 68 1.56 -7.39 1.06
N PHE A 69 0.46 -7.70 1.73
CA PHE A 69 0.30 -7.61 3.17
C PHE A 69 0.44 -9.01 3.78
N LYS A 70 1.55 -9.26 4.47
CA LYS A 70 1.81 -10.52 5.17
C LYS A 70 1.63 -10.34 6.66
N VAL A 71 0.57 -10.93 7.19
CA VAL A 71 0.22 -10.88 8.61
C VAL A 71 0.51 -12.23 9.26
N THR A 72 1.20 -12.20 10.39
CA THR A 72 1.35 -13.34 11.28
C THR A 72 0.64 -13.05 12.59
N SER A 73 -0.25 -13.95 13.00
CA SER A 73 -1.01 -13.82 14.24
C SER A 73 -1.57 -15.18 14.67
N PRO A 74 -1.56 -15.50 15.98
CA PRO A 74 -2.13 -16.74 16.49
C PRO A 74 -3.66 -16.74 16.54
N ASP A 75 -4.31 -15.57 16.59
CA ASP A 75 -5.76 -15.44 16.88
C ASP A 75 -6.53 -14.63 15.83
N ALA A 76 -5.86 -14.01 14.86
CA ALA A 76 -6.51 -13.27 13.79
C ALA A 76 -7.44 -14.16 12.96
N LYS A 77 -8.68 -13.70 12.78
CA LYS A 77 -9.60 -14.29 11.79
C LYS A 77 -9.33 -13.68 10.41
N PRO A 78 -9.46 -14.45 9.31
CA PRO A 78 -9.28 -13.95 7.95
C PRO A 78 -10.05 -12.65 7.68
N ASP A 79 -11.33 -12.58 8.05
CA ASP A 79 -12.17 -11.40 7.82
C ASP A 79 -11.66 -10.14 8.53
N GLN A 80 -11.01 -10.26 9.69
CA GLN A 80 -10.44 -9.11 10.40
C GLN A 80 -9.24 -8.55 9.64
N VAL A 81 -8.39 -9.44 9.13
CA VAL A 81 -7.20 -9.06 8.35
C VAL A 81 -7.62 -8.45 7.02
N ILE A 82 -8.51 -9.12 6.28
CA ILE A 82 -9.04 -8.63 4.99
C ILE A 82 -9.65 -7.25 5.18
N LYS A 83 -10.58 -7.10 6.14
CA LYS A 83 -11.22 -5.82 6.42
C LYS A 83 -10.23 -4.72 6.79
N SER A 84 -9.17 -5.04 7.55
CA SER A 84 -8.15 -4.06 7.91
C SER A 84 -7.36 -3.54 6.70
N VAL A 85 -7.03 -4.43 5.76
CA VAL A 85 -6.32 -4.08 4.52
C VAL A 85 -7.25 -3.34 3.56
N ASP A 86 -8.48 -3.82 3.37
CA ASP A 86 -9.47 -3.18 2.50
C ASP A 86 -9.72 -1.73 2.92
N LEU A 87 -9.90 -1.49 4.22
CA LEU A 87 -10.09 -0.13 4.74
C LEU A 87 -8.89 0.78 4.45
N SER A 88 -7.67 0.25 4.54
CA SER A 88 -6.48 1.03 4.15
C SER A 88 -6.46 1.30 2.64
N MET A 89 -6.72 0.28 1.82
CA MET A 89 -6.59 0.32 0.35
C MET A 89 -7.80 0.90 -0.39
N THR A 90 -8.84 1.31 0.33
CA THR A 90 -10.04 1.93 -0.27
C THR A 90 -10.48 3.22 0.43
N LYS A 91 -9.99 3.48 1.66
CA LYS A 91 -10.48 4.60 2.46
C LYS A 91 -9.39 5.46 3.11
N TYR A 92 -8.39 4.86 3.73
CA TYR A 92 -7.51 5.60 4.66
C TYR A 92 -6.14 5.98 4.09
N CYS A 93 -5.52 5.14 3.26
CA CYS A 93 -4.17 5.39 2.78
C CYS A 93 -4.15 6.50 1.73
N GLY A 94 -3.94 7.74 2.18
CA GLY A 94 -3.89 8.92 1.30
C GLY A 94 -2.77 8.85 0.25
N VAL A 95 -1.65 8.19 0.56
CA VAL A 95 -0.56 7.98 -0.40
C VAL A 95 -1.02 7.10 -1.56
N SER A 96 -1.65 5.96 -1.26
CA SER A 96 -2.22 5.06 -2.28
C SER A 96 -3.34 5.75 -3.06
N ALA A 97 -4.19 6.53 -2.40
CA ALA A 97 -5.26 7.28 -3.04
C ALA A 97 -4.75 8.29 -4.09
N MET A 98 -3.60 8.92 -3.85
CA MET A 98 -2.97 9.83 -4.82
C MET A 98 -2.35 9.10 -6.02
N VAL A 99 -1.81 7.89 -5.82
CA VAL A 99 -1.10 7.14 -6.86
C VAL A 99 -2.05 6.32 -7.74
N ASN A 100 -3.07 5.68 -7.13
CA ASN A 100 -3.98 4.74 -7.78
C ASN A 100 -4.64 5.23 -9.09
N PRO A 101 -5.05 6.51 -9.23
CA PRO A 101 -5.67 7.00 -10.47
C PRO A 101 -4.75 6.95 -11.69
N THR A 102 -3.44 7.08 -11.48
CA THR A 102 -2.45 7.09 -12.56
C THR A 102 -1.71 5.76 -12.71
N SER A 103 -1.57 5.02 -11.61
CA SER A 103 -0.86 3.75 -11.53
C SER A 103 -1.73 2.78 -10.74
N PRO A 104 -2.46 1.85 -11.39
CA PRO A 104 -3.43 1.01 -10.70
C PRO A 104 -2.73 0.14 -9.65
N ILE A 105 -3.28 0.16 -8.44
CA ILE A 105 -2.76 -0.60 -7.31
C ILE A 105 -3.63 -1.83 -7.10
N TYR A 106 -2.96 -2.98 -7.03
CA TYR A 106 -3.55 -4.24 -6.58
C TYR A 106 -2.94 -4.59 -5.23
N TYR A 107 -3.62 -5.42 -4.45
CA TYR A 107 -3.06 -5.93 -3.19
C TYR A 107 -3.45 -7.38 -2.93
N ARG A 108 -2.56 -8.10 -2.23
CA ARG A 108 -2.77 -9.46 -1.74
C ARG A 108 -2.62 -9.50 -0.23
N VAL A 109 -3.44 -10.32 0.41
CA VAL A 109 -3.43 -10.51 1.86
C VAL A 109 -3.03 -11.94 2.16
N PHE A 110 -2.00 -12.07 2.98
CA PHE A 110 -1.51 -13.34 3.50
C PHE A 110 -1.74 -13.37 5.01
N LEU A 111 -2.28 -14.49 5.51
CA LEU A 111 -2.38 -14.77 6.93
C LEU A 111 -1.65 -16.09 7.22
N ASN A 112 -0.62 -16.03 8.08
CA ASN A 112 0.19 -17.18 8.48
C ASN A 112 0.74 -17.96 7.26
N GLY A 113 1.15 -17.23 6.22
CA GLY A 113 1.73 -17.77 4.99
C GLY A 113 0.72 -18.18 3.90
N ALA A 114 -0.58 -18.22 4.18
CA ALA A 114 -1.61 -18.53 3.19
C ALA A 114 -2.21 -17.26 2.59
N VAL A 115 -2.38 -17.21 1.26
CA VAL A 115 -3.15 -16.16 0.59
C VAL A 115 -4.62 -16.33 0.96
N ILE A 116 -5.23 -15.28 1.49
CA ILE A 116 -6.65 -15.28 1.90
C ILE A 116 -7.49 -14.29 1.10
N HIS A 117 -6.86 -13.33 0.40
CA HIS A 117 -7.57 -12.31 -0.38
C HIS A 117 -6.66 -11.66 -1.42
N GLU A 118 -7.26 -11.21 -2.52
CA GLU A 118 -6.64 -10.39 -3.55
C GLU A 118 -7.68 -9.46 -4.15
N ALA A 119 -7.35 -8.17 -4.29
CA ALA A 119 -8.25 -7.17 -4.83
C ALA A 119 -7.51 -6.00 -5.48
N LYS A 120 -8.29 -5.17 -6.18
CA LYS A 120 -7.83 -3.88 -6.72
C LYS A 120 -8.21 -2.77 -5.74
N ALA A 121 -7.31 -1.83 -5.51
CA ALA A 121 -7.59 -0.64 -4.72
C ALA A 121 -8.58 0.27 -5.46
N ASP A 122 -9.57 0.80 -4.74
CA ASP A 122 -10.55 1.74 -5.26
C ASP A 122 -10.89 2.77 -4.18
N PHE A 123 -10.49 4.02 -4.45
CA PHE A 123 -10.68 5.16 -3.55
C PHE A 123 -11.77 6.11 -4.06
N THR A 124 -12.55 5.72 -5.08
CA THR A 124 -13.49 6.61 -5.76
C THR A 124 -14.49 7.22 -4.78
N GLU A 125 -15.07 6.42 -3.88
CA GLU A 125 -16.06 6.90 -2.93
C GLU A 125 -15.43 7.72 -1.78
N SER A 126 -14.27 7.29 -1.27
CA SER A 126 -13.58 8.01 -0.18
C SER A 126 -13.05 9.37 -0.62
N LEU A 127 -12.63 9.52 -1.88
CA LEU A 127 -12.23 10.80 -2.46
C LEU A 127 -13.42 11.76 -2.60
N LYS A 128 -14.58 11.28 -3.08
CA LYS A 128 -15.81 12.09 -3.14
C LYS A 128 -16.21 12.62 -1.76
N GLU A 129 -16.15 11.77 -0.73
CA GLU A 129 -16.45 12.16 0.66
C GLU A 129 -15.49 13.27 1.16
N SER A 130 -14.19 13.13 0.87
CA SER A 130 -13.15 14.10 1.27
C SER A 130 -13.33 15.46 0.60
N GLU A 131 -13.65 15.48 -0.70
CA GLU A 131 -13.87 16.71 -1.46
C GLU A 131 -15.12 17.46 -1.00
N ALA A 132 -16.21 16.74 -0.69
CA ALA A 132 -17.42 17.33 -0.14
C ALA A 132 -17.19 18.03 1.22
N GLY A 133 -16.16 17.61 1.97
CA GLY A 133 -15.75 18.22 3.23
C GLY A 133 -14.92 19.50 3.09
N HIS A 134 -14.22 19.70 1.97
CA HIS A 134 -13.34 20.86 1.74
C HIS A 134 -14.09 22.14 1.32
N GLY A 135 -15.40 22.06 1.08
CA GLY A 135 -16.27 23.18 0.72
C GLY A 135 -16.97 23.87 1.91
N ARG A 136 -16.49 23.69 3.15
CA ARG A 136 -17.00 24.35 4.36
C ARG A 136 -15.93 25.19 5.03
#